data_AF-A0A7Z7QRN4-F1
#
_entry.id   AF-A0A7Z7QRN4-F1
#
_cell.length_a   1.000
_cell.length_b   1.000
_cell.length_c   1.000
_cell.angle_alpha   90.00
_cell.angle_beta   90.00
_cell.angle_gamma   90.00
#
_symmetry.space_group_name_H-M   'P 1'
#
loop_
_entity.id
_entity.type
_entity.pdbx_description
1 polymer ?
#
loop_
_entity_poly.entity_id
_entity_poly.type
_entity_poly.pdbx_seq_one_letter_code
_entity_poly.pdbx_strand_id
1 'polypeptide(L)'
;MEVIDQLKKAYQNQKLSHAYLFEGDDAETMKTTAMDFAQFILCQDQAQCRNKVTEHNHPDFQYVMTDEATIKKEQVEALVHHMNQLPIEGDFKVYVIQDFEKLTVQGENSILKFLEEPPQKTIAVIMSTKPEQILDTIHSRCQHVYFKPMSRATFVSRLMAQDETITKPIAELLSTYTTQIEVATQLNQDFELQPFRKVLLQWCYRLVKQREMALIGVVELLKHAKNRQLQLMALSGINAYFQDLLYVKTKISDRITFSGMTEEYESLASQMSYRHLTYIIEQITEAHKKLNQNVNPTLVFEQIAIKVKG
;
A
#
# COMPACT_ATOMS: atom_id res chain seq x y z
N MET A 1 -0.36 1.29 -18.28
CA MET A 1 -0.01 1.27 -19.72
C MET A 1 1.35 1.88 -20.00
N GLU A 2 1.71 3.04 -19.46
CA GLU A 2 2.98 3.70 -19.83
C GLU A 2 4.27 2.89 -19.53
N VAL A 3 4.31 2.15 -18.40
CA VAL A 3 5.50 1.43 -17.94
C VAL A 3 5.82 0.19 -18.77
N ILE A 4 4.82 -0.66 -19.04
CA ILE A 4 5.04 -1.89 -19.82
C ILE A 4 5.54 -1.59 -21.24
N ASP A 5 5.06 -0.50 -21.85
CA ASP A 5 5.50 -0.08 -23.17
C ASP A 5 6.96 0.38 -23.18
N GLN A 6 7.43 1.01 -22.10
CA GLN A 6 8.84 1.37 -21.92
C GLN A 6 9.71 0.12 -21.79
N LEU A 7 9.27 -0.87 -21.00
CA LEU A 7 9.98 -2.15 -20.83
C LEU A 7 10.06 -2.95 -22.15
N LYS A 8 8.96 -3.01 -22.90
CA LYS A 8 8.92 -3.64 -24.22
C LYS A 8 9.87 -2.96 -25.22
N LYS A 9 9.97 -1.63 -25.20
CA LYS A 9 10.94 -0.89 -26.01
C LYS A 9 12.39 -1.19 -25.60
N ALA A 10 12.67 -1.36 -24.31
CA ALA A 10 14.01 -1.72 -23.84
C ALA A 10 14.44 -3.11 -24.36
N TYR A 11 13.51 -4.07 -24.36
CA TYR A 11 13.70 -5.39 -24.96
C TYR A 11 14.01 -5.29 -26.46
N GLN A 12 13.18 -4.59 -27.22
CA GLN A 12 13.33 -4.44 -28.68
C GLN A 12 14.66 -3.78 -29.08
N ASN A 13 15.14 -2.84 -28.26
CA ASN A 13 16.40 -2.14 -28.50
C ASN A 13 17.64 -2.88 -27.95
N GLN A 14 17.51 -4.11 -27.44
CA GLN A 14 18.58 -4.89 -26.80
C GLN A 14 19.27 -4.14 -25.65
N LYS A 15 18.51 -3.33 -24.90
CA LYS A 15 18.98 -2.53 -23.74
C LYS A 15 18.36 -3.01 -22.44
N LEU A 16 18.15 -4.32 -22.31
CA LEU A 16 17.63 -4.90 -21.06
C LEU A 16 18.67 -4.75 -19.96
N SER A 17 18.21 -4.29 -18.80
CA SER A 17 18.96 -4.45 -17.56
C SER A 17 18.85 -5.89 -17.08
N HIS A 18 19.89 -6.38 -16.40
CA HIS A 18 19.86 -7.68 -15.73
C HIS A 18 18.96 -7.63 -14.48
N ALA A 19 18.65 -6.44 -13.96
CA ALA A 19 17.80 -6.27 -12.80
C ALA A 19 16.94 -5.00 -12.88
N TYR A 20 15.68 -5.14 -12.49
CA TYR A 20 14.70 -4.07 -12.37
C TYR A 20 14.14 -4.05 -10.94
N LEU A 21 14.02 -2.86 -10.37
CA LEU A 21 13.37 -2.64 -9.08
C LEU A 21 12.09 -1.85 -9.30
N PHE A 22 10.96 -2.51 -9.11
CA PHE A 22 9.61 -1.97 -9.20
C PHE A 22 9.21 -1.45 -7.84
N GLU A 23 9.00 -0.14 -7.75
CA GLU A 23 8.72 0.54 -6.49
C GLU A 23 7.41 1.32 -6.57
N GLY A 24 6.55 1.15 -5.58
CA GLY A 24 5.29 1.87 -5.47
C GLY A 24 4.34 1.20 -4.47
N ASP A 25 3.21 1.85 -4.20
CA ASP A 25 2.21 1.34 -3.24
C ASP A 25 1.11 0.45 -3.88
N ASP A 26 1.10 0.34 -5.22
CA ASP A 26 0.17 -0.49 -6.01
C ASP A 26 0.83 -1.83 -6.37
N ALA A 27 0.93 -2.71 -5.38
CA ALA A 27 1.54 -4.04 -5.52
C ALA A 27 0.91 -4.88 -6.64
N GLU A 28 -0.41 -4.73 -6.85
CA GLU A 28 -1.15 -5.46 -7.87
C GLU A 28 -0.78 -5.00 -9.29
N THR A 29 -0.68 -3.68 -9.52
CA THR A 29 -0.22 -3.16 -10.83
C THR A 29 1.23 -3.55 -11.09
N MET A 30 2.09 -3.50 -10.06
CA MET A 30 3.48 -3.96 -10.17
C MET A 30 3.54 -5.44 -10.55
N LYS A 31 2.77 -6.29 -9.87
CA LYS A 31 2.66 -7.73 -10.15
C LYS A 31 2.21 -7.97 -11.59
N THR A 32 1.09 -7.37 -11.98
CA THR A 32 0.52 -7.52 -13.33
C THR A 32 1.54 -7.12 -14.39
N THR A 33 2.21 -5.99 -14.19
CA THR A 33 3.25 -5.49 -15.11
C THR A 33 4.46 -6.41 -15.16
N ALA A 34 4.89 -6.96 -14.02
CA ALA A 34 6.01 -7.91 -13.95
C ALA A 34 5.69 -9.22 -14.69
N MET A 35 4.49 -9.76 -14.49
CA MET A 35 4.01 -10.96 -15.19
C MET A 35 3.91 -10.71 -16.69
N ASP A 36 3.33 -9.58 -17.11
CA ASP A 36 3.23 -9.21 -18.52
C ASP A 36 4.60 -9.05 -19.17
N PHE A 37 5.56 -8.47 -18.44
CA PHE A 37 6.94 -8.31 -18.92
C PHE A 37 7.65 -9.66 -19.05
N ALA A 38 7.50 -10.56 -18.07
CA ALA A 38 8.04 -11.91 -18.13
C ALA A 38 7.46 -12.70 -19.31
N GLN A 39 6.14 -12.65 -19.50
CA GLN A 39 5.46 -13.27 -20.64
C GLN A 39 5.94 -12.70 -21.98
N PHE A 40 6.19 -11.39 -22.05
CA PHE A 40 6.69 -10.76 -23.27
C PHE A 40 8.11 -11.23 -23.62
N ILE A 41 8.98 -11.36 -22.61
CA ILE A 41 10.36 -11.83 -22.79
C ILE A 41 10.40 -13.31 -23.20
N LEU A 42 9.64 -14.15 -22.50
CA LEU A 42 9.75 -15.61 -22.63
C LEU A 42 8.96 -16.19 -23.79
N CYS A 43 7.78 -15.64 -24.09
CA CYS A 43 6.79 -16.37 -24.88
C CYS A 43 6.58 -15.89 -26.31
N GLN A 44 7.12 -14.73 -26.72
CA GLN A 44 6.97 -14.19 -28.09
C GLN A 44 5.56 -14.38 -28.70
N ASP A 45 4.52 -14.07 -27.90
CA ASP A 45 3.08 -14.22 -28.20
C ASP A 45 2.48 -15.64 -28.29
N GLN A 46 3.20 -16.69 -27.89
CA GLN A 46 2.64 -18.05 -27.78
C GLN A 46 1.72 -18.21 -26.56
N ALA A 47 0.42 -18.44 -26.79
CA ALA A 47 -0.59 -18.55 -25.73
C ALA A 47 -0.28 -19.66 -24.70
N GLN A 48 0.18 -20.83 -25.15
CA GLN A 48 0.50 -21.95 -24.25
C GLN A 48 1.68 -21.63 -23.32
N CYS A 49 2.69 -20.94 -23.82
CA CYS A 49 3.80 -20.45 -23.00
C CYS A 49 3.31 -19.40 -21.98
N ARG A 50 2.46 -18.45 -22.41
CA ARG A 50 1.91 -17.42 -21.50
C ARG A 50 1.16 -18.06 -20.34
N ASN A 51 0.39 -19.12 -20.60
CA ASN A 51 -0.31 -19.87 -19.57
C ASN A 51 0.67 -20.53 -18.58
N LYS A 52 1.75 -21.16 -19.07
CA LYS A 52 2.79 -21.72 -18.19
C LYS A 52 3.39 -20.66 -17.26
N VAL A 53 3.61 -19.43 -17.76
CA VAL A 53 4.14 -18.32 -16.95
C VAL A 53 3.10 -17.87 -15.91
N THR A 54 1.83 -17.70 -16.29
CA THR A 54 0.74 -17.35 -15.36
C THR A 54 0.58 -18.38 -14.23
N GLU A 55 0.74 -19.66 -14.56
CA GLU A 55 0.66 -20.77 -13.60
C GLU A 55 1.97 -21.01 -12.84
N HIS A 56 3.01 -20.20 -13.07
CA HIS A 56 4.35 -20.36 -12.47
C HIS A 56 5.04 -21.71 -12.79
N ASN A 57 4.68 -22.33 -13.92
CA ASN A 57 5.16 -23.64 -14.37
C ASN A 57 6.15 -23.57 -15.54
N HIS A 58 6.54 -22.38 -15.97
CA HIS A 58 7.49 -22.22 -17.07
C HIS A 58 8.92 -22.47 -16.56
N PRO A 59 9.74 -23.33 -17.22
CA PRO A 59 11.05 -23.74 -16.71
C PRO A 59 12.05 -22.58 -16.54
N ASP A 60 11.91 -21.54 -17.36
CA ASP A 60 12.72 -20.32 -17.29
C ASP A 60 12.06 -19.15 -16.55
N PHE A 61 10.97 -19.41 -15.83
CA PHE A 61 10.28 -18.41 -15.02
C PHE A 61 10.18 -18.88 -13.58
N GLN A 62 10.49 -18.00 -12.63
CA GLN A 62 10.24 -18.28 -11.23
C GLN A 62 9.69 -17.05 -10.53
N TYR A 63 8.57 -17.26 -9.83
CA TYR A 63 7.91 -16.24 -9.02
C TYR A 63 8.06 -16.61 -7.54
N VAL A 64 8.61 -15.68 -6.76
CA VAL A 64 8.83 -15.85 -5.33
C VAL A 64 7.93 -14.90 -4.58
N MET A 65 7.08 -15.47 -3.73
CA MET A 65 6.22 -14.74 -2.80
C MET A 65 6.12 -15.49 -1.48
N THR A 66 5.71 -14.79 -0.42
CA THR A 66 5.40 -15.39 0.88
C THR A 66 4.24 -14.68 1.54
N ASP A 67 3.33 -15.46 2.12
CA ASP A 67 2.26 -14.97 3.00
C ASP A 67 2.77 -14.75 4.43
N GLU A 68 3.98 -15.24 4.74
CA GLU A 68 4.61 -15.02 6.04
C GLU A 68 5.24 -13.62 6.13
N ALA A 69 5.59 -13.21 7.36
CA ALA A 69 6.26 -11.94 7.60
C ALA A 69 7.68 -11.86 6.99
N THR A 70 8.29 -13.00 6.66
CA THR A 70 9.66 -13.08 6.18
C THR A 70 9.79 -14.18 5.13
N ILE A 71 10.58 -13.95 4.08
CA ILE A 71 10.92 -14.99 3.10
C ILE A 71 11.94 -15.93 3.73
N LYS A 72 11.63 -17.24 3.72
CA LYS A 72 12.48 -18.25 4.37
C LYS A 72 13.83 -18.36 3.68
N LYS A 73 14.87 -18.66 4.47
CA LYS A 73 16.23 -18.83 3.98
C LYS A 73 16.31 -19.89 2.88
N GLU A 74 15.61 -21.01 3.04
CA GLU A 74 15.59 -22.09 2.06
C GLU A 74 15.01 -21.64 0.71
N GLN A 75 14.02 -20.75 0.71
CA GLN A 75 13.46 -20.20 -0.53
C GLN A 75 14.47 -19.31 -1.25
N VAL A 76 15.23 -18.50 -0.51
CA VAL A 76 16.29 -17.66 -1.07
C VAL A 76 17.45 -18.50 -1.62
N GLU A 77 17.87 -19.55 -0.90
CA GLU A 77 18.93 -20.45 -1.36
C GLU A 77 18.53 -21.20 -2.63
N ALA A 78 17.28 -21.71 -2.69
CA ALA A 78 16.75 -22.36 -3.89
C ALA A 78 16.67 -21.37 -5.08
N LEU A 79 16.24 -20.13 -4.84
CA LEU A 79 16.20 -19.08 -5.84
C LEU A 79 17.59 -18.77 -6.41
N VAL A 80 18.58 -18.53 -5.54
CA VAL A 80 19.97 -18.25 -5.95
C VAL A 80 20.55 -19.45 -6.71
N HIS A 81 20.25 -20.68 -6.30
CA HIS A 81 20.70 -21.87 -7.02
C HIS A 81 20.13 -21.92 -8.44
N HIS A 82 18.83 -21.69 -8.62
CA HIS A 82 18.20 -21.66 -9.93
C HIS A 82 18.69 -20.52 -10.82
N MET A 83 18.91 -19.34 -10.24
CA MET A 83 19.43 -18.15 -10.93
C MET A 83 20.78 -18.40 -11.61
N ASN A 84 21.63 -19.24 -11.01
CA ASN A 84 22.96 -19.56 -11.55
C ASN A 84 22.94 -20.61 -12.69
N GLN A 85 21.78 -21.17 -13.03
CA GLN A 85 21.66 -22.16 -14.11
C GLN A 85 21.28 -21.51 -15.43
N LEU A 86 21.74 -22.05 -16.55
CA LEU A 86 21.39 -21.56 -17.90
C LEU A 86 19.89 -21.73 -18.22
N PRO A 87 19.32 -20.91 -19.12
CA PRO A 87 17.98 -21.10 -19.69
C PRO A 87 17.81 -22.49 -20.33
N ILE A 88 16.60 -23.06 -20.22
CA ILE A 88 16.24 -24.40 -20.71
C ILE A 88 15.50 -24.32 -22.05
N GLU A 89 14.39 -23.58 -22.11
CA GLU A 89 13.53 -23.46 -23.30
C GLU A 89 13.73 -22.11 -24.01
N GLY A 90 13.94 -21.03 -23.25
CA GLY A 90 13.99 -19.66 -23.75
C GLY A 90 15.40 -19.08 -23.94
N ASP A 91 15.44 -17.87 -24.50
CA ASP A 91 16.66 -17.07 -24.52
C ASP A 91 17.00 -16.50 -23.15
N PHE A 92 15.99 -16.16 -22.35
CA PHE A 92 16.18 -15.53 -21.05
C PHE A 92 15.59 -16.38 -19.93
N LYS A 93 16.12 -16.18 -18.73
CA LYS A 93 15.43 -16.54 -17.48
C LYS A 93 14.89 -15.29 -16.80
N VAL A 94 13.66 -15.35 -16.31
CA VAL A 94 13.02 -14.24 -15.62
C VAL A 94 12.62 -14.65 -14.22
N TYR A 95 13.11 -13.89 -13.24
CA TYR A 95 12.80 -14.07 -11.83
C TYR A 95 11.97 -12.88 -11.35
N VAL A 96 10.85 -13.14 -10.69
CA VAL A 96 10.06 -12.08 -10.04
C VAL A 96 10.03 -12.35 -8.54
N ILE A 97 10.45 -11.37 -7.75
CA ILE A 97 10.45 -11.46 -6.29
C ILE A 97 9.49 -10.40 -5.75
N GLN A 98 8.36 -10.85 -5.19
CA GLN A 98 7.37 -9.98 -4.56
C GLN A 98 7.75 -9.69 -3.10
N ASP A 99 7.46 -8.46 -2.65
CA ASP A 99 7.71 -7.98 -1.28
C ASP A 99 9.16 -8.20 -0.85
N PHE A 100 10.12 -7.69 -1.64
CA PHE A 100 11.54 -7.91 -1.40
C PHE A 100 12.01 -7.41 -0.03
N GLU A 101 11.33 -6.41 0.54
CA GLU A 101 11.52 -5.95 1.93
C GLU A 101 11.30 -7.03 2.99
N LYS A 102 10.65 -8.16 2.65
CA LYS A 102 10.47 -9.32 3.54
C LYS A 102 11.68 -10.26 3.55
N LEU A 103 12.72 -10.03 2.75
CA LEU A 103 13.96 -10.80 2.89
C LEU A 103 14.67 -10.40 4.18
N THR A 104 15.37 -11.37 4.77
CA THR A 104 16.35 -11.03 5.80
C THR A 104 17.55 -10.34 5.16
N VAL A 105 18.31 -9.56 5.94
CA VAL A 105 19.58 -8.96 5.48
C VAL A 105 20.52 -10.02 4.89
N GLN A 106 20.55 -11.23 5.43
CA GLN A 106 21.33 -12.34 4.87
C GLN A 106 20.81 -12.79 3.49
N GLY A 107 19.48 -12.81 3.32
CA GLY A 107 18.84 -13.10 2.05
C GLY A 107 19.19 -12.05 0.99
N GLU A 108 19.06 -10.77 1.31
CA GLU A 108 19.44 -9.67 0.40
C GLU A 108 20.91 -9.77 -0.04
N ASN A 109 21.83 -10.03 0.89
CA ASN A 109 23.25 -10.21 0.56
C ASN A 109 23.52 -11.43 -0.34
N SER A 110 22.67 -12.46 -0.27
CA SER A 110 22.79 -13.63 -1.15
C SER A 110 22.37 -13.30 -2.58
N ILE A 111 21.33 -12.47 -2.74
CA ILE A 111 20.88 -11.94 -4.04
C ILE A 111 21.87 -10.89 -4.57
N LEU A 112 22.52 -10.11 -3.70
CA LEU A 112 23.49 -9.08 -4.10
C LEU A 112 24.63 -9.67 -4.94
N LYS A 113 25.12 -10.87 -4.59
CA LYS A 113 26.16 -11.56 -5.38
C LYS A 113 25.72 -11.80 -6.82
N PHE A 114 24.45 -12.19 -7.01
CA PHE A 114 23.85 -12.38 -8.32
C PHE A 114 23.69 -11.05 -9.08
N LEU A 115 23.35 -9.96 -8.40
CA LEU A 115 23.25 -8.63 -9.03
C LEU A 115 24.62 -8.03 -9.39
N GLU A 116 25.68 -8.39 -8.66
CA GLU A 116 27.05 -7.99 -8.94
C GLU A 116 27.64 -8.72 -10.15
N GLU A 117 27.39 -10.02 -10.24
CA GLU A 117 27.88 -10.89 -11.32
C GLU A 117 26.69 -11.61 -11.98
N PRO A 118 25.87 -10.90 -12.78
CA PRO A 118 24.65 -11.47 -13.34
C PRO A 118 24.97 -12.60 -14.32
N PRO A 119 24.40 -13.80 -14.12
CA PRO A 119 24.41 -14.88 -15.10
C PRO A 119 23.88 -14.39 -16.45
N GLN A 120 24.50 -14.87 -17.54
CA GLN A 120 24.12 -14.44 -18.88
C GLN A 120 22.63 -14.70 -19.15
N LYS A 121 21.99 -13.73 -19.81
CA LYS A 121 20.58 -13.77 -20.19
C LYS A 121 19.62 -14.03 -19.00
N THR A 122 19.94 -13.52 -17.83
CA THR A 122 19.03 -13.57 -16.67
C THR A 122 18.52 -12.18 -16.32
N ILE A 123 17.22 -12.08 -16.04
CA ILE A 123 16.54 -10.84 -15.67
C ILE A 123 15.85 -11.05 -14.33
N ALA A 124 16.20 -10.24 -13.34
CA ALA A 124 15.49 -10.15 -12.07
C ALA A 124 14.54 -8.95 -12.07
N VAL A 125 13.30 -9.17 -11.64
CA VAL A 125 12.30 -8.14 -11.37
C VAL A 125 12.00 -8.21 -9.88
N ILE A 126 12.49 -7.24 -9.15
CA ILE A 126 12.31 -7.09 -7.71
C ILE A 126 11.15 -6.13 -7.50
N MET A 127 10.20 -6.47 -6.66
CA MET A 127 9.06 -5.60 -6.35
C MET A 127 9.06 -5.25 -4.86
N SER A 128 8.81 -3.99 -4.54
CA SER A 128 8.72 -3.55 -3.15
C SER A 128 7.71 -2.42 -2.95
N THR A 129 6.95 -2.52 -1.86
CA THR A 129 6.09 -1.44 -1.38
C THR A 129 6.77 -0.55 -0.34
N LYS A 130 7.95 -0.96 0.12
CA LYS A 130 8.77 -0.29 1.15
C LYS A 130 10.23 -0.25 0.72
N PRO A 131 10.55 0.42 -0.40
CA PRO A 131 11.91 0.45 -0.95
C PRO A 131 12.95 0.99 0.04
N GLU A 132 12.54 1.82 1.01
CA GLU A 132 13.39 2.33 2.08
C GLU A 132 13.90 1.25 3.05
N GLN A 133 13.31 0.06 3.04
CA GLN A 133 13.74 -1.08 3.86
C GLN A 133 14.76 -1.99 3.16
N ILE A 134 15.03 -1.74 1.87
CA ILE A 134 15.97 -2.51 1.06
C ILE A 134 17.37 -1.88 1.14
N LEU A 135 18.43 -2.70 1.12
CA LEU A 135 19.81 -2.22 1.14
C LEU A 135 20.14 -1.30 -0.06
N ASP A 136 20.81 -0.17 0.21
CA ASP A 136 21.30 0.77 -0.83
C ASP A 136 22.16 0.08 -1.91
N THR A 137 22.86 -0.99 -1.54
CA THR A 137 23.68 -1.77 -2.48
C THR A 137 22.85 -2.48 -3.56
N ILE A 138 21.61 -2.88 -3.25
CA ILE A 138 20.65 -3.43 -4.22
C ILE A 138 20.14 -2.29 -5.12
N HIS A 139 19.71 -1.18 -4.51
CA HIS A 139 19.25 0.02 -5.22
C HIS A 139 20.22 0.48 -6.30
N SER A 140 21.52 0.50 -6.00
CA SER A 140 22.57 0.94 -6.93
C SER A 140 22.76 0.03 -8.17
N ARG A 141 22.26 -1.20 -8.13
CA ARG A 141 22.47 -2.23 -9.18
C ARG A 141 21.21 -2.55 -9.97
N CYS A 142 20.06 -2.06 -9.53
CA CYS A 142 18.81 -2.23 -10.24
C CYS A 142 18.48 -1.02 -11.10
N GLN A 143 17.81 -1.26 -12.23
CA GLN A 143 17.11 -0.20 -12.94
C GLN A 143 15.78 0.08 -12.24
N HIS A 144 15.60 1.31 -11.77
CA HIS A 144 14.41 1.72 -11.04
C HIS A 144 13.23 1.94 -11.99
N VAL A 145 12.07 1.41 -11.61
CA VAL A 145 10.79 1.58 -12.28
C VAL A 145 9.77 2.02 -11.25
N TYR A 146 9.45 3.31 -11.26
CA TYR A 146 8.51 3.90 -10.32
C TYR A 146 7.07 3.71 -10.80
N PHE A 147 6.26 3.07 -9.97
CA PHE A 147 4.83 2.95 -10.14
C PHE A 147 4.13 4.08 -9.39
N LYS A 148 3.24 4.77 -10.10
CA LYS A 148 2.48 5.86 -9.51
C LYS A 148 1.59 5.32 -8.39
N PRO A 149 1.45 6.06 -7.28
CA PRO A 149 0.55 5.69 -6.21
C PRO A 149 -0.87 5.39 -6.70
N MET A 150 -1.49 4.35 -6.15
CA MET A 150 -2.89 4.06 -6.46
C MET A 150 -3.78 5.20 -5.96
N SER A 151 -4.62 5.73 -6.85
CA SER A 151 -5.59 6.73 -6.41
C SER A 151 -6.59 6.09 -5.43
N ARG A 152 -7.03 6.85 -4.42
CA ARG A 152 -8.03 6.38 -3.46
C ARG A 152 -9.31 5.87 -4.14
N ALA A 153 -9.76 6.55 -5.19
CA ALA A 153 -10.93 6.15 -5.97
C ALA A 153 -10.73 4.81 -6.68
N THR A 154 -9.51 4.55 -7.20
CA THR A 154 -9.14 3.27 -7.79
C THR A 154 -9.11 2.19 -6.73
N PHE A 155 -8.51 2.44 -5.57
CA PHE A 155 -8.45 1.49 -4.46
C PHE A 155 -9.85 1.08 -3.99
N VAL A 156 -10.74 2.06 -3.75
CA VAL A 156 -12.13 1.81 -3.36
C VAL A 156 -12.84 0.94 -4.40
N SER A 157 -12.70 1.28 -5.69
CA SER A 157 -13.32 0.52 -6.78
C SER A 157 -12.81 -0.92 -6.87
N ARG A 158 -11.49 -1.13 -6.75
CA ARG A 158 -10.88 -2.47 -6.80
C ARG A 158 -11.28 -3.32 -5.59
N LEU A 159 -11.21 -2.74 -4.40
CA LEU A 159 -11.57 -3.43 -3.15
C LEU A 159 -13.01 -3.95 -3.20
N MET A 160 -13.95 -3.10 -3.64
CA MET A 160 -15.36 -3.47 -3.78
C MET A 160 -15.61 -4.50 -4.90
N ALA A 161 -14.78 -4.52 -5.94
CA ALA A 161 -14.88 -5.51 -7.01
C ALA A 161 -14.36 -6.89 -6.58
N GLN A 162 -13.39 -6.92 -5.67
CA GLN A 162 -12.78 -8.15 -5.16
C GLN A 162 -13.54 -8.77 -3.99
N ASP A 163 -14.21 -7.96 -3.17
CA ASP A 163 -15.05 -8.41 -2.06
C ASP A 163 -16.39 -7.66 -2.05
N GLU A 164 -17.44 -8.35 -2.52
CA GLU A 164 -18.80 -7.81 -2.60
C GLU A 164 -19.41 -7.49 -1.22
N THR A 165 -18.84 -8.01 -0.12
CA THR A 165 -19.32 -7.70 1.23
C THR A 165 -18.89 -6.30 1.70
N ILE A 166 -17.87 -5.72 1.05
CA ILE A 166 -17.35 -4.41 1.41
C ILE A 166 -18.19 -3.31 0.74
N THR A 167 -19.01 -2.65 1.55
CA THR A 167 -19.77 -1.47 1.09
C THR A 167 -18.86 -0.27 0.84
N LYS A 168 -19.26 0.63 -0.08
CA LYS A 168 -18.52 1.88 -0.38
C LYS A 168 -18.10 2.68 0.86
N PRO A 169 -18.96 2.95 1.86
CA PRO A 169 -18.57 3.69 3.05
C PRO A 169 -17.44 3.04 3.87
N ILE A 170 -17.36 1.70 3.86
CA ILE A 170 -16.29 0.95 4.52
C ILE A 170 -15.02 0.96 3.68
N ALA A 171 -15.13 0.78 2.36
CA ALA A 171 -13.99 0.91 1.46
C ALA A 171 -13.34 2.30 1.56
N GLU A 172 -14.14 3.37 1.65
CA GLU A 172 -13.65 4.74 1.89
C GLU A 172 -12.86 4.83 3.20
N LEU A 173 -13.34 4.24 4.30
CA LEU A 173 -12.62 4.21 5.58
C LEU A 173 -11.32 3.42 5.47
N LEU A 174 -11.35 2.22 4.89
CA LEU A 174 -10.16 1.37 4.72
C LEU A 174 -9.08 2.06 3.88
N SER A 175 -9.50 2.82 2.87
CA SER A 175 -8.60 3.61 2.00
C SER A 175 -7.88 4.77 2.70
N THR A 176 -8.27 5.09 3.95
CA THR A 176 -7.52 6.04 4.78
C THR A 176 -6.32 5.39 5.46
N TYR A 177 -6.34 4.07 5.61
CA TYR A 177 -5.38 3.32 6.41
C TYR A 177 -4.42 2.46 5.58
N THR A 178 -4.90 1.86 4.49
CA THR A 178 -4.09 0.98 3.64
C THR A 178 -4.43 1.16 2.16
N THR A 179 -3.44 0.93 1.29
CA THR A 179 -3.59 0.77 -0.16
C THR A 179 -3.48 -0.69 -0.60
N GLN A 180 -3.23 -1.61 0.34
CA GLN A 180 -3.16 -3.05 0.09
C GLN A 180 -4.55 -3.68 0.24
N ILE A 181 -5.00 -4.36 -0.82
CA ILE A 181 -6.34 -4.95 -0.89
C ILE A 181 -6.48 -6.09 0.11
N GLU A 182 -5.48 -6.95 0.22
CA GLU A 182 -5.47 -8.10 1.12
C GLU A 182 -5.61 -7.67 2.59
N VAL A 183 -4.85 -6.63 2.98
CA VAL A 183 -4.92 -6.05 4.33
C VAL A 183 -6.31 -5.48 4.61
N ALA A 184 -6.91 -4.81 3.63
CA ALA A 184 -8.24 -4.23 3.77
C ALA A 184 -9.35 -5.29 3.87
N THR A 185 -9.26 -6.35 3.07
CA THR A 185 -10.17 -7.50 3.12
C THR A 185 -10.06 -8.22 4.47
N GLN A 186 -8.84 -8.50 4.93
CA GLN A 186 -8.61 -9.12 6.23
C GLN A 186 -9.20 -8.28 7.38
N LEU A 187 -8.98 -6.96 7.34
CA LEU A 187 -9.56 -6.03 8.31
C LEU A 187 -11.10 -6.07 8.36
N ASN A 188 -11.75 -6.20 7.20
CA ASN A 188 -13.21 -6.29 7.12
C ASN A 188 -13.73 -7.63 7.65
N GLN A 189 -12.97 -8.71 7.50
CA GLN A 189 -13.30 -10.03 8.05
C GLN A 189 -13.10 -10.09 9.57
N ASP A 190 -12.02 -9.48 10.07
CA ASP A 190 -11.64 -9.55 11.48
C ASP A 190 -12.45 -8.62 12.38
N PHE A 191 -13.02 -7.53 11.84
CA PHE A 191 -13.62 -6.46 12.64
C PHE A 191 -14.94 -5.94 12.09
N GLU A 192 -15.86 -5.56 13.00
CA GLU A 192 -17.08 -4.85 12.66
C GLU A 192 -16.82 -3.37 12.34
N LEU A 193 -16.53 -3.08 11.07
CA LEU A 193 -16.15 -1.72 10.64
C LEU A 193 -17.32 -0.73 10.55
N GLN A 194 -18.57 -1.19 10.38
CA GLN A 194 -19.73 -0.32 10.28
C GLN A 194 -20.03 0.45 11.60
N PRO A 195 -20.16 -0.21 12.77
CA PRO A 195 -20.27 0.49 14.04
C PRO A 195 -19.05 1.38 14.34
N PHE A 196 -17.86 0.89 14.04
CA PHE A 196 -16.61 1.64 14.23
C PHE A 196 -16.60 2.95 13.42
N ARG A 197 -16.93 2.89 12.13
CA ARG A 197 -17.05 4.06 11.25
C ARG A 197 -18.06 5.07 11.80
N LYS A 198 -19.23 4.59 12.25
CA LYS A 198 -20.29 5.46 12.79
C LYS A 198 -19.81 6.22 14.02
N VAL A 199 -19.18 5.54 14.98
CA VAL A 199 -18.64 6.17 16.20
C VAL A 199 -17.51 7.14 15.87
N LEU A 200 -16.64 6.80 14.93
CA LEU A 200 -15.56 7.68 14.45
C LEU A 200 -16.12 9.00 13.89
N LEU A 201 -17.05 8.93 12.94
CA LEU A 201 -17.63 10.13 12.32
C LEU A 201 -18.41 10.95 13.34
N GLN A 202 -19.15 10.30 14.24
CA GLN A 202 -19.85 10.98 15.32
C GLN A 202 -18.87 11.69 16.27
N TRP A 203 -17.71 11.11 16.55
CA TRP A 203 -16.68 11.75 17.37
C TRP A 203 -16.08 12.98 16.66
N CYS A 204 -15.80 12.90 15.36
CA CYS A 204 -15.37 14.06 14.56
C CYS A 204 -16.41 15.19 14.58
N TYR A 205 -17.69 14.87 14.42
CA TYR A 205 -18.77 15.86 14.54
C TYR A 205 -18.79 16.51 15.93
N ARG A 206 -18.66 15.70 17.01
CA ARG A 206 -18.60 16.20 18.40
C ARG A 206 -17.40 17.12 18.62
N LEU A 207 -16.23 16.83 18.04
CA LEU A 207 -15.06 17.72 18.11
C LEU A 207 -15.35 19.12 17.58
N VAL A 208 -16.20 19.25 16.56
CA VAL A 208 -16.55 20.55 15.98
C VAL A 208 -17.70 21.20 16.76
N LYS A 209 -18.80 20.47 17.00
CA LYS A 209 -20.08 21.03 17.48
C LYS A 209 -20.33 20.90 18.98
N GLN A 210 -19.77 19.88 19.63
CA GLN A 210 -20.07 19.51 21.02
C GLN A 210 -18.79 19.17 21.78
N ARG A 211 -17.91 20.16 21.90
CA ARG A 211 -16.52 19.98 22.37
C ARG A 211 -16.41 19.37 23.78
N GLU A 212 -17.38 19.61 24.65
CA GLU A 212 -17.42 18.98 25.99
C GLU A 212 -17.69 17.48 25.91
N MET A 213 -18.60 17.07 25.03
CA MET A 213 -18.94 15.66 24.80
C MET A 213 -17.87 14.90 24.03
N ALA A 214 -16.98 15.61 23.31
CA ALA A 214 -15.89 14.98 22.56
C ALA A 214 -14.90 14.24 23.48
N LEU A 215 -14.61 14.79 24.67
CA LEU A 215 -13.71 14.13 25.63
C LEU A 215 -14.32 12.83 26.17
N ILE A 216 -15.61 12.87 26.54
CA ILE A 216 -16.37 11.68 26.98
C ILE A 216 -16.45 10.63 25.86
N GLY A 217 -16.60 11.10 24.62
CA GLY A 217 -16.66 10.26 23.43
C GLY A 217 -15.38 9.46 23.14
N VAL A 218 -14.23 9.78 23.76
CA VAL A 218 -13.00 9.00 23.60
C VAL A 218 -13.18 7.57 24.10
N VAL A 219 -13.86 7.38 25.23
CA VAL A 219 -14.14 6.05 25.78
C VAL A 219 -15.00 5.23 24.82
N GLU A 220 -16.01 5.86 24.21
CA GLU A 220 -16.87 5.23 23.21
C GLU A 220 -16.09 4.84 21.96
N LEU A 221 -15.24 5.73 21.44
CA LEU A 221 -14.39 5.46 20.29
C LEU A 221 -13.43 4.29 20.55
N LEU A 222 -12.76 4.28 21.70
CA LEU A 222 -11.79 3.24 22.06
C LEU A 222 -12.43 1.88 22.36
N LYS A 223 -13.74 1.83 22.70
CA LYS A 223 -14.48 0.55 22.74
C LYS A 223 -14.53 -0.14 21.38
N HIS A 224 -14.49 0.62 20.28
CA HIS A 224 -14.40 0.05 18.94
C HIS A 224 -12.96 -0.02 18.43
N ALA A 225 -12.10 0.96 18.76
CA ALA A 225 -10.66 0.95 18.46
C ALA A 225 -9.85 0.13 19.48
N LYS A 226 -10.15 -1.16 19.59
CA LYS A 226 -9.66 -2.04 20.67
C LYS A 226 -8.17 -2.39 20.58
N ASN A 227 -7.60 -2.38 19.38
CA ASN A 227 -6.21 -2.75 19.13
C ASN A 227 -5.46 -1.63 18.39
N ARG A 228 -4.14 -1.78 18.26
CA ARG A 228 -3.29 -0.76 17.64
C ARG A 228 -3.70 -0.46 16.20
N GLN A 229 -4.08 -1.48 15.43
CA GLN A 229 -4.47 -1.34 14.03
C GLN A 229 -5.73 -0.46 13.88
N LEU A 230 -6.78 -0.73 14.67
CA LEU A 230 -8.00 0.06 14.68
C LEU A 230 -7.79 1.47 15.26
N GLN A 231 -6.86 1.64 16.21
CA GLN A 231 -6.50 2.97 16.74
C GLN A 231 -5.78 3.82 15.69
N LEU A 232 -4.85 3.25 14.94
CA LEU A 232 -4.19 3.94 13.83
C LEU A 232 -5.18 4.24 12.71
N MET A 233 -6.05 3.29 12.36
CA MET A 233 -7.14 3.51 11.40
C MET A 233 -8.10 4.61 11.87
N ALA A 234 -8.40 4.68 13.17
CA ALA A 234 -9.22 5.76 13.71
C ALA A 234 -8.57 7.12 13.46
N LEU A 235 -7.28 7.27 13.79
CA LEU A 235 -6.54 8.51 13.54
C LEU A 235 -6.49 8.86 12.04
N SER A 236 -6.26 7.86 11.17
CA SER A 236 -6.29 8.06 9.72
C SER A 236 -7.66 8.53 9.21
N GLY A 237 -8.73 7.91 9.69
CA GLY A 237 -10.11 8.29 9.33
C GLY A 237 -10.49 9.68 9.86
N ILE A 238 -10.09 10.01 11.09
CA ILE A 238 -10.27 11.35 11.67
C ILE A 238 -9.51 12.39 10.84
N ASN A 239 -8.26 12.10 10.47
CA ASN A 239 -7.47 12.99 9.62
C ASN A 239 -8.15 13.21 8.25
N ALA A 240 -8.63 12.14 7.61
CA ALA A 240 -9.34 12.22 6.33
C ALA A 240 -10.62 13.06 6.45
N TYR A 241 -11.37 12.96 7.55
CA TYR A 241 -12.57 13.76 7.79
C TYR A 241 -12.26 15.27 7.82
N PHE A 242 -11.21 15.68 8.55
CA PHE A 242 -10.83 17.09 8.61
C PHE A 242 -10.15 17.59 7.33
N GLN A 243 -9.49 16.70 6.58
CA GLN A 243 -9.03 17.00 5.22
C GLN A 243 -10.20 17.22 4.26
N ASP A 244 -11.25 16.41 4.32
CA ASP A 244 -12.46 16.60 3.51
C ASP A 244 -13.14 17.94 3.82
N LEU A 245 -13.23 18.33 5.10
CA LEU A 245 -13.73 19.67 5.47
C LEU A 245 -12.88 20.79 4.88
N LEU A 246 -11.54 20.64 4.88
CA LEU A 246 -10.64 21.60 4.26
C LEU A 246 -10.84 21.65 2.74
N TYR A 247 -10.96 20.51 2.08
CA TYR A 247 -11.21 20.39 0.65
C TYR A 247 -12.51 21.07 0.24
N VAL A 248 -13.61 20.79 0.94
CA VAL A 248 -14.90 21.47 0.75
C VAL A 248 -14.76 22.98 0.94
N LYS A 249 -14.06 23.42 1.99
CA LYS A 249 -13.81 24.85 2.24
C LYS A 249 -13.04 25.53 1.10
N THR A 250 -12.07 24.82 0.52
CA THR A 250 -11.27 25.28 -0.63
C THR A 250 -11.93 25.06 -1.99
N LYS A 251 -13.12 24.45 -2.04
CA LYS A 251 -13.84 24.07 -3.28
C LYS A 251 -13.10 23.06 -4.16
N ILE A 252 -12.33 22.16 -3.55
CA ILE A 252 -11.64 21.05 -4.20
C ILE A 252 -12.45 19.77 -3.98
N SER A 253 -13.37 19.44 -4.89
CA SER A 253 -14.33 18.34 -4.66
C SER A 253 -13.83 16.97 -5.12
N ASP A 254 -12.77 16.92 -5.94
CA ASP A 254 -12.19 15.70 -6.53
C ASP A 254 -11.38 14.85 -5.54
N ARG A 255 -11.13 15.37 -4.33
CA ARG A 255 -10.29 14.72 -3.31
C ARG A 255 -11.05 14.27 -2.06
N ILE A 256 -12.38 14.40 -2.05
CA ILE A 256 -13.22 14.02 -0.92
C ILE A 256 -13.18 12.50 -0.73
N THR A 257 -12.86 12.07 0.49
CA THR A 257 -12.75 10.66 0.86
C THR A 257 -14.10 10.07 1.21
N PHE A 258 -14.88 10.75 2.05
CA PHE A 258 -16.19 10.28 2.48
C PHE A 258 -17.30 10.90 1.63
N SER A 259 -17.63 10.27 0.50
CA SER A 259 -18.50 10.87 -0.52
C SER A 259 -19.95 11.10 -0.09
N GLY A 260 -20.42 10.42 0.97
CA GLY A 260 -21.79 10.54 1.48
C GLY A 260 -22.04 11.70 2.45
N MET A 261 -21.07 12.60 2.69
CA MET A 261 -21.14 13.59 3.77
C MET A 261 -21.16 15.06 3.31
N THR A 262 -21.37 15.32 2.01
CA THR A 262 -21.18 16.65 1.40
C THR A 262 -21.99 17.76 2.08
N GLU A 263 -23.29 17.57 2.33
CA GLU A 263 -24.14 18.60 2.96
C GLU A 263 -23.70 18.91 4.41
N GLU A 264 -23.33 17.88 5.18
CA GLU A 264 -22.80 18.04 6.54
C GLU A 264 -21.48 18.81 6.51
N TYR A 265 -20.60 18.48 5.56
CA TYR A 265 -19.31 19.14 5.39
C TYR A 265 -19.43 20.61 5.02
N GLU A 266 -20.35 20.99 4.13
CA GLU A 266 -20.59 22.40 3.79
C GLU A 266 -21.03 23.21 5.02
N SER A 267 -21.94 22.64 5.83
CA SER A 267 -22.41 23.25 7.07
C SER A 267 -21.29 23.41 8.12
N LEU A 268 -20.43 22.40 8.28
CA LEU A 268 -19.32 22.43 9.23
C LEU A 268 -18.17 23.34 8.76
N ALA A 269 -17.76 23.22 7.50
CA ALA A 269 -16.64 23.95 6.92
C ALA A 269 -16.89 25.47 6.88
N SER A 270 -18.14 25.90 6.69
CA SER A 270 -18.52 27.33 6.74
C SER A 270 -18.27 27.96 8.11
N GLN A 271 -18.33 27.17 9.20
CA GLN A 271 -18.22 27.65 10.58
C GLN A 271 -16.80 27.58 11.14
N MET A 272 -15.85 27.00 10.40
CA MET A 272 -14.47 26.82 10.84
C MET A 272 -13.52 27.70 10.02
N SER A 273 -12.50 28.28 10.67
CA SER A 273 -11.44 29.00 9.95
C SER A 273 -10.43 28.01 9.34
N TYR A 274 -9.74 28.42 8.27
CA TYR A 274 -8.64 27.64 7.70
C TYR A 274 -7.57 27.31 8.75
N ARG A 275 -7.19 28.32 9.56
CA ARG A 275 -6.21 28.16 10.64
C ARG A 275 -6.63 27.09 11.65
N HIS A 276 -7.91 27.05 12.02
CA HIS A 276 -8.41 26.06 12.97
C HIS A 276 -8.42 24.65 12.36
N LEU A 277 -8.85 24.48 11.10
CA LEU A 277 -8.79 23.19 10.41
C LEU A 277 -7.34 22.68 10.28
N THR A 278 -6.41 23.52 9.85
CA THR A 278 -4.99 23.16 9.76
C THR A 278 -4.42 22.77 11.14
N TYR A 279 -4.77 23.51 12.19
CA TYR A 279 -4.34 23.18 13.55
C TYR A 279 -4.87 21.82 14.04
N ILE A 280 -6.13 21.49 13.74
CA ILE A 280 -6.70 20.17 14.06
C ILE A 280 -5.93 19.06 13.36
N ILE A 281 -5.68 19.20 12.05
CA ILE A 281 -4.90 18.25 11.25
C ILE A 281 -3.49 18.07 11.83
N GLU A 282 -2.84 19.16 12.28
CA GLU A 282 -1.54 19.10 12.93
C GLU A 282 -1.59 18.31 14.25
N GLN A 283 -2.61 18.54 15.09
CA GLN A 283 -2.76 17.78 16.34
C GLN A 283 -3.04 16.29 16.10
N ILE A 284 -3.78 15.93 15.06
CA ILE A 284 -4.02 14.53 14.67
C ILE A 284 -2.72 13.89 14.16
N THR A 285 -1.93 14.64 13.39
CA THR A 285 -0.62 14.17 12.91
C THR A 285 0.34 13.87 14.06
N GLU A 286 0.40 14.76 15.05
CA GLU A 286 1.21 14.55 16.26
C GLU A 286 0.68 13.38 17.10
N ALA A 287 -0.64 13.20 17.17
CA ALA A 287 -1.24 12.05 17.82
C ALA A 287 -0.85 10.72 17.14
N HIS A 288 -0.79 10.70 15.80
CA HIS A 288 -0.35 9.54 15.04
C HIS A 288 1.10 9.16 15.37
N LYS A 289 1.99 10.17 15.45
CA LYS A 289 3.40 9.98 15.86
C LYS A 289 3.49 9.39 17.28
N LYS A 290 2.76 9.93 18.24
CA LYS A 290 2.73 9.43 19.63
C LYS A 290 2.22 8.01 19.73
N LEU A 291 1.18 7.67 18.97
CA LEU A 291 0.65 6.31 18.99
C LEU A 291 1.67 5.31 18.42
N ASN A 292 2.41 5.67 17.36
CA ASN A 292 3.52 4.86 16.85
C ASN A 292 4.68 4.72 17.86
N GLN A 293 4.87 5.71 18.73
CA GLN A 293 5.82 5.67 19.85
C GLN A 293 5.29 4.92 21.08
N ASN A 294 4.18 4.17 20.95
CA ASN A 294 3.57 3.37 22.02
C ASN A 294 3.05 4.18 23.23
N VAL A 295 2.71 5.46 23.04
CA VAL A 295 2.00 6.23 24.06
C VAL A 295 0.60 5.64 24.29
N ASN A 296 0.10 5.73 25.53
CA ASN A 296 -1.22 5.23 25.91
C ASN A 296 -2.32 5.82 24.98
N PRO A 297 -3.14 4.98 24.30
CA PRO A 297 -4.14 5.45 23.35
C PRO A 297 -5.14 6.42 23.94
N THR A 298 -5.66 6.16 25.15
CA THR A 298 -6.61 7.05 25.83
C THR A 298 -6.06 8.46 25.95
N LEU A 299 -4.83 8.60 26.43
CA LEU A 299 -4.17 9.90 26.53
C LEU A 299 -3.98 10.57 25.16
N VAL A 300 -3.66 9.80 24.12
CA VAL A 300 -3.48 10.33 22.76
C VAL A 300 -4.78 10.95 22.24
N PHE A 301 -5.90 10.24 22.32
CA PHE A 301 -7.19 10.74 21.84
C PHE A 301 -7.77 11.85 22.72
N GLU A 302 -7.58 11.80 24.04
CA GLU A 302 -7.97 12.88 24.96
C GLU A 302 -7.19 14.17 24.65
N GLN A 303 -5.90 14.08 24.36
CA GLN A 303 -5.09 15.24 23.98
C GLN A 303 -5.60 15.93 22.71
N ILE A 304 -6.10 15.17 21.72
CA ILE A 304 -6.76 15.77 20.55
C ILE A 304 -7.98 16.57 21.01
N ALA A 305 -8.88 15.95 21.78
CA ALA A 305 -10.11 16.61 22.23
C ALA A 305 -9.85 17.86 23.09
N ILE A 306 -8.78 17.86 23.90
CA ILE A 306 -8.39 19.00 24.73
C ILE A 306 -7.76 20.11 23.89
N LYS A 307 -6.80 19.77 23.03
CA LYS A 307 -6.06 20.79 22.28
C LYS A 307 -6.90 21.47 21.21
N VAL A 308 -7.80 20.73 20.56
CA VAL A 308 -8.74 21.28 19.56
C VAL A 308 -9.73 22.29 20.17
N LYS A 309 -9.83 22.39 21.51
CA LYS A 309 -10.60 23.46 22.16
C LYS A 309 -9.90 24.83 22.15
N GLY A 310 -8.56 24.86 22.09
CA GLY A 310 -7.73 26.08 22.11
C GLY A 310 -7.55 26.71 20.74
#